data_AF-A0A0D9A0F7-F1
#
_entry.id   AF-A0A0D9A0F7-F1
#
_cell.length_a   1.000
_cell.length_b   1.000
_cell.length_c   1.000
_cell.angle_alpha   90.00
_cell.angle_beta   90.00
_cell.angle_gamma   90.00
#
_symmetry.space_group_name_H-M   'P 1'
#
loop_
_entity.id
_entity.type
_entity.pdbx_description
1 polymer ?
#
loop_
_entity_poly.entity_id
_entity_poly.type
_entity_poly.pdbx_seq_one_letter_code
_entity_poly.pdbx_strand_id
1 'polypeptide(L)' 'MAGKSLKRFSAGAVVGLLISASQWGGYTYFFGEPIPLIRGIAFCLALSFVCGLLTLRWGYETIEKLLQLLG' A
#
# COMPACT_ATOMS: atom_id res chain seq x y z
N MET A 1 5.09 10.30 20.03
CA MET A 1 5.71 9.91 18.74
C MET A 1 4.88 8.90 17.92
N ALA A 2 3.77 8.35 18.42
CA ALA A 2 2.95 7.36 17.68
C ALA A 2 2.20 7.92 16.43
N GLY A 3 1.81 9.20 16.43
CA GLY A 3 0.97 9.78 15.37
C GLY A 3 1.65 9.94 14.00
N LYS A 4 2.99 10.04 13.93
CA LYS A 4 3.71 10.15 12.65
C LYS A 4 3.87 8.79 11.97
N SER A 5 4.11 7.73 12.74
CA SER A 5 4.21 6.35 12.24
C SER A 5 2.87 5.84 11.71
N LEU A 6 1.76 6.17 12.39
CA LEU A 6 0.42 5.80 11.93
C LEU A 6 0.06 6.48 10.60
N LYS A 7 0.39 7.77 10.42
CA LYS A 7 0.16 8.50 9.16
C LYS A 7 0.95 7.94 7.98
N ARG A 8 2.18 7.48 8.22
CA ARG A 8 3.03 6.86 7.17
C ARG A 8 2.54 5.47 6.79
N PHE A 9 2.14 4.67 7.76
CA PHE A 9 1.52 3.37 7.51
C PHE A 9 0.23 3.53 6.70
N SER A 10 -0.64 4.47 7.09
CA SER A 10 -1.90 4.72 6.39
C SER A 10 -1.66 5.22 4.96
N ALA A 11 -0.64 6.03 4.73
CA ALA A 11 -0.30 6.48 3.37
C ALA A 11 0.13 5.30 2.47
N GLY A 12 1.02 4.42 2.97
CA GLY A 12 1.41 3.20 2.25
C GLY A 12 0.25 2.23 2.04
N ALA A 13 -0.61 2.07 3.04
CA ALA A 13 -1.79 1.22 2.96
C ALA A 13 -2.80 1.72 1.92
N VAL A 14 -3.04 3.04 1.83
CA VAL A 14 -3.93 3.65 0.83
C VAL A 14 -3.38 3.46 -0.58
N VAL A 15 -2.06 3.62 -0.79
CA VAL A 15 -1.43 3.37 -2.09
C VAL A 15 -1.58 1.89 -2.49
N GLY A 16 -1.33 0.96 -1.56
CA GLY A 16 -1.55 -0.48 -1.80
C GLY A 16 -3.00 -0.82 -2.13
N LEU A 17 -3.96 -0.13 -1.49
CA LEU A 17 -5.39 -0.30 -1.73
C LEU A 17 -5.80 0.21 -3.11
N LEU A 18 -5.28 1.36 -3.53
CA LEU A 18 -5.54 1.94 -4.86
C LEU A 18 -5.01 1.06 -5.99
N ILE A 19 -3.79 0.53 -5.85
CA ILE A 19 -3.20 -0.38 -6.85
C ILE A 19 -4.05 -1.65 -6.95
N SER A 20 -4.40 -2.24 -5.81
CA SER A 20 -5.17 -3.47 -5.76
C SER A 20 -6.60 -3.29 -6.32
N ALA A 21 -7.26 -2.18 -5.99
CA ALA A 21 -8.57 -1.83 -6.52
C ALA A 21 -8.54 -1.61 -8.04
N SER A 22 -7.50 -0.93 -8.54
CA SER A 22 -7.31 -0.70 -9.98
C SER A 22 -7.06 -2.02 -10.73
N GLN A 23 -6.26 -2.91 -10.15
CA GLN A 23 -5.95 -4.22 -10.71
C GLN A 23 -7.18 -5.13 -10.71
N TRP A 24 -7.97 -5.11 -9.63
CA TRP A 24 -9.21 -5.87 -9.53
C TRP A 24 -10.26 -5.37 -10.53
N GLY A 25 -10.46 -4.05 -10.63
CA GLY A 25 -11.35 -3.45 -11.62
C GLY A 25 -10.95 -3.78 -13.05
N GLY A 26 -9.66 -3.67 -13.37
CA GLY A 26 -9.13 -4.06 -14.68
C GLY A 26 -9.32 -5.54 -14.99
N TYR A 27 -9.04 -6.43 -14.05
CA TYR A 27 -9.18 -7.88 -14.25
C TYR A 27 -10.63 -8.28 -14.51
N THR A 28 -11.58 -7.70 -13.76
CA THR A 28 -13.02 -7.95 -13.95
C THR A 28 -13.49 -7.49 -15.33
N TYR A 29 -12.92 -6.39 -15.84
CA TYR A 29 -13.28 -5.83 -17.15
C TYR A 29 -12.66 -6.61 -18.33
N PHE A 30 -11.43 -7.13 -18.16
CA PHE A 30 -10.70 -7.81 -19.23
C PHE A 30 -10.95 -9.32 -19.31
N PHE A 31 -11.13 -10.01 -18.17
CA PHE A 31 -11.25 -11.47 -18.13
C PHE A 31 -12.69 -11.99 -18.08
N GLY A 32 -13.69 -11.12 -17.93
CA GLY A 32 -15.12 -11.47 -17.96
C GLY A 32 -15.60 -12.36 -16.80
N GLU A 33 -14.69 -12.97 -16.05
CA GLU A 33 -14.98 -13.76 -14.86
C GLU A 33 -14.81 -12.92 -13.60
N PRO A 34 -15.88 -12.78 -12.77
CA PRO A 34 -15.78 -12.04 -11.52
C PRO A 34 -14.87 -12.79 -10.55
N ILE A 35 -13.71 -12.21 -10.25
CA ILE A 35 -12.88 -12.68 -9.15
C ILE A 35 -13.77 -12.65 -7.90
N PRO A 36 -13.88 -13.76 -7.14
CA PRO A 36 -14.71 -13.80 -5.95
C PRO A 36 -14.27 -12.69 -4.99
N LEU A 37 -15.25 -11.90 -4.53
CA LEU A 37 -15.04 -10.70 -3.72
C LEU A 37 -14.07 -10.94 -2.56
N ILE A 38 -14.16 -12.12 -1.93
CA ILE A 38 -13.29 -12.58 -0.85
C ILE A 38 -11.82 -12.65 -1.26
N ARG A 39 -11.49 -13.17 -2.45
CA ARG A 39 -10.10 -13.20 -2.94
C ARG A 39 -9.58 -11.80 -3.25
N GLY A 40 -10.43 -10.93 -3.81
CA GLY A 40 -10.08 -9.53 -4.06
C GLY A 40 -9.79 -8.77 -2.77
N ILE A 41 -10.67 -8.89 -1.76
CA ILE A 41 -10.51 -8.25 -0.45
C ILE A 41 -9.27 -8.78 0.28
N ALA A 42 -9.03 -10.09 0.27
CA ALA A 42 -7.84 -10.69 0.88
C ALA A 42 -6.55 -10.18 0.23
N PHE A 43 -6.53 -10.05 -1.10
CA PHE A 43 -5.38 -9.54 -1.84
C PHE A 43 -5.14 -8.05 -1.56
N CYS A 44 -6.20 -7.22 -1.56
CA CYS A 44 -6.13 -5.81 -1.17
C CYS A 44 -5.58 -5.64 0.26
N LEU A 45 -6.07 -6.42 1.22
CA LEU A 45 -5.62 -6.33 2.61
C LEU A 45 -4.15 -6.75 2.75
N ALA A 46 -3.73 -7.82 2.08
CA ALA A 46 -2.34 -8.26 2.09
C ALA A 46 -1.41 -7.21 1.47
N LEU A 47 -1.75 -6.64 0.31
CA LEU A 47 -0.96 -5.61 -0.35
C LEU A 47 -0.92 -4.32 0.45
N SER A 48 -2.05 -3.84 0.98
CA SER A 48 -2.08 -2.67 1.87
C SER A 48 -1.24 -2.88 3.12
N PHE A 49 -1.24 -4.09 3.70
CA PHE A 49 -0.44 -4.40 4.87
C PHE A 49 1.07 -4.43 4.55
N VAL A 50 1.45 -5.06 3.43
CA VAL A 50 2.86 -5.09 2.96
C VAL A 50 3.36 -3.70 2.58
N CYS A 51 2.58 -2.92 1.80
CA CYS A 51 2.94 -1.55 1.45
C CYS A 51 3.00 -0.64 2.69
N GLY A 52 2.09 -0.79 3.64
CA GLY A 52 2.12 -0.09 4.92
C GLY A 52 3.39 -0.40 5.71
N LEU A 53 3.76 -1.69 5.83
CA LEU A 53 4.98 -2.13 6.51
C LEU A 53 6.26 -1.67 5.80
N LEU A 54 6.31 -1.78 4.47
CA LEU A 54 7.43 -1.29 3.67
C LEU A 54 7.60 0.22 3.83
N THR A 55 6.52 0.98 3.77
CA THR A 55 6.54 2.44 4.00
C THR A 55 6.97 2.77 5.43
N LEU A 56 6.62 1.93 6.41
CA LEU A 56 7.07 2.10 7.79
C LEU A 56 8.58 1.86 7.94
N ARG A 57 9.11 0.82 7.29
CA ARG A 57 10.52 0.39 7.38
C ARG A 57 11.45 1.24 6.51
N TRP A 58 11.12 1.37 5.22
CA TRP A 58 11.90 2.11 4.23
C TRP A 58 11.65 3.61 4.27
N GLY A 59 10.46 4.06 4.67
CA GLY A 59 10.17 5.49 4.79
C GLY A 59 10.97 6.17 5.89
N TYR A 60 11.50 5.43 6.86
CA TYR A 60 12.43 5.98 7.86
C TYR A 60 13.82 6.16 7.25
N GLU A 61 14.41 5.09 6.67
CA GLU A 61 15.72 5.18 6.01
C GLU A 61 15.75 6.21 4.89
N THR A 62 14.70 6.27 4.06
CA THR A 62 14.65 7.19 2.92
C THR A 62 14.60 8.64 3.36
N ILE A 63 13.88 8.94 4.44
CA ILE A 63 13.78 10.30 5.00
C ILE A 63 15.06 10.66 5.76
N GLU A 64 15.68 9.70 6.44
CA GLU A 64 16.99 9.91 7.08
C GLU A 64 18.08 10.20 6.04
N LYS A 65 18.10 9.47 4.93
CA LYS A 65 18.98 9.71 3.77
C LYS A 65 18.71 11.05 3.09
N LEU A 66 17.45 11.42 2.91
CA LEU A 66 17.06 12.73 2.35
C LEU A 66 17.45 13.89 3.26
N LEU A 67 17.31 13.71 4.57
CA LEU A 67 17.72 14.71 5.56
C LEU A 67 19.25 14.87 5.60
N GLN A 68 20.00 13.77 5.46
CA GLN A 68 21.47 13.81 5.31
C GLN A 68 21.95 14.38 3.97
N LEU A 69 21.13 14.33 2.92
CA LEU A 69 21.45 14.93 1.62
C LEU A 69 21.09 16.42 1.55
N LEU A 70 20.20 16.90 2.42
CA LEU A 70 19.70 18.27 2.42
C LEU A 70 20.38 19.16 3.50
N GLY A 71 21.08 18.56 4.47
CA GLY A 71 21.87 19.26 5.50
C GLY A 71 23.36 19.12 5.26
#